data_AF-A0AA39TWB5-F1
#
_entry.id   AF-A0AA39TWB5-F1
#
_cell.length_a   1.000
_cell.length_b   1.000
_cell.length_c   1.000
_cell.angle_alpha   90.00
_cell.angle_beta   90.00
_cell.angle_gamma   90.00
#
_symmetry.space_group_name_H-M   'P 1'
#
loop_
_entity.id
_entity.type
_entity.pdbx_description
1 polymer ?
#
loop_
_entity_poly.entity_id
_entity_poly.type
_entity_poly.pdbx_seq_one_letter_code
_entity_poly.pdbx_strand_id
1 'polypeptide(L)'
;MPSPSGATTSQECWEQAQPQPNEIFDAMEDVQPSPPEITFSSGSEPRVEYIHTEYHPHSNRPPRLDKVEEFQPQTKPSATLSSDDKPWSPFSSRDDFELVEWILESGINQGDIDALLTMMTKRGGQVPSFRNHRELIAMWKKAAHLRTTFESTTFTVPLKGEDYEFTVYHRDLWAWTLDILQDPLLAPYINWDAQ
;
A
#
# COMPACT_ATOMS: atom_id res chain seq x y z
N MET A 1 7.40 7.37 51.87
CA MET A 1 7.65 8.73 51.32
C MET A 1 9.16 8.94 51.24
N PRO A 2 9.73 9.50 50.16
CA PRO A 2 9.33 9.50 48.75
C PRO A 2 10.45 8.94 47.83
N SER A 3 10.11 8.59 46.57
CA SER A 3 11.03 8.71 45.42
C SER A 3 11.12 10.19 44.99
N PRO A 4 12.11 10.64 44.20
CA PRO A 4 12.07 10.52 42.72
C PRO A 4 13.45 10.11 42.13
N SER A 5 13.57 9.43 41.00
CA SER A 5 13.20 9.75 39.59
C SER A 5 14.11 10.77 38.89
N GLY A 6 14.52 10.42 37.66
CA GLY A 6 15.30 11.20 36.68
C GLY A 6 16.54 10.42 36.24
N ALA A 7 16.61 9.66 35.14
CA ALA A 7 16.12 9.81 33.76
C ALA A 7 16.63 11.07 33.04
N THR A 8 17.23 10.83 31.86
CA THR A 8 17.63 11.78 30.79
C THR A 8 19.00 12.44 31.07
N THR A 9 19.98 12.49 30.16
CA THR A 9 19.86 12.93 28.78
C THR A 9 21.12 12.56 27.95
N SER A 10 20.99 11.67 26.96
CA SER A 10 21.89 11.63 25.81
C SER A 10 21.37 12.64 24.78
N GLN A 11 21.65 13.93 24.98
CA GLN A 11 21.44 14.99 23.98
C GLN A 11 22.66 15.90 23.76
N GLU A 12 23.83 15.60 24.33
CA GLU A 12 24.99 16.51 24.25
C GLU A 12 25.98 16.23 23.09
N CYS A 13 25.53 15.64 21.97
CA CYS A 13 26.43 15.32 20.85
C CYS A 13 26.30 16.20 19.60
N TRP A 14 25.49 17.26 19.58
CA TRP A 14 25.32 18.09 18.37
C TRP A 14 25.49 19.60 18.57
N GLU A 15 25.88 20.06 19.76
CA GLU A 15 25.91 21.48 20.12
C GLU A 15 27.31 22.13 20.05
N GLN A 16 28.21 21.59 19.23
CA GLN A 16 29.62 22.07 19.12
C GLN A 16 30.02 22.61 17.73
N ALA A 17 29.09 23.12 16.94
CA ALA A 17 29.46 23.80 15.70
C ALA A 17 28.52 24.97 15.34
N GLN A 18 28.61 26.06 16.09
CA GLN A 18 28.13 27.38 15.63
C GLN A 18 29.26 28.41 15.81
N PRO A 19 29.80 29.01 14.74
CA PRO A 19 30.69 30.16 14.88
C PRO A 19 29.88 31.44 15.16
N GLN A 20 30.41 32.26 16.07
CA GLN A 20 29.85 33.55 16.51
C GLN A 20 29.99 34.65 15.43
N PRO A 21 29.12 35.67 15.43
CA PRO A 21 29.08 36.68 14.38
C PRO A 21 30.04 37.86 14.64
N ASN A 22 30.74 38.26 13.57
CA ASN A 22 31.31 39.58 13.31
C ASN A 22 32.61 40.00 14.03
N GLU A 23 33.73 39.89 13.31
CA GLU A 23 34.84 40.86 13.37
C GLU A 23 35.25 41.29 11.95
N ILE A 24 34.57 42.35 11.51
CA ILE A 24 35.03 43.58 10.79
C ILE A 24 36.32 43.52 9.93
N PHE A 25 36.11 43.71 8.62
CA PHE A 25 36.86 44.51 7.61
C PHE A 25 38.38 44.74 7.79
N ASP A 26 39.21 44.40 6.79
CA ASP A 26 39.49 45.27 5.63
C ASP A 26 40.53 44.66 4.66
N ALA A 27 40.60 45.24 3.46
CA ALA A 27 41.62 45.13 2.41
C ALA A 27 41.47 44.03 1.32
N MET A 28 40.91 44.48 0.18
CA MET A 28 41.48 44.48 -1.19
C MET A 28 42.18 43.19 -1.69
N GLU A 29 42.01 42.68 -2.91
CA GLU A 29 41.30 43.01 -4.14
C GLU A 29 41.72 41.87 -5.10
N ASP A 30 40.81 41.06 -5.66
CA ASP A 30 40.98 40.44 -6.99
C ASP A 30 39.78 39.55 -7.39
N VAL A 31 39.10 39.98 -8.45
CA VAL A 31 38.31 39.22 -9.44
C VAL A 31 37.36 38.11 -8.93
N GLN A 32 36.10 38.48 -8.68
CA GLN A 32 35.00 37.51 -8.71
C GLN A 32 34.50 37.29 -10.16
N PRO A 33 34.44 36.06 -10.68
CA PRO A 33 33.56 35.76 -11.81
C PRO A 33 32.11 35.73 -11.30
N SER A 34 31.24 36.51 -11.93
CA SER A 34 29.80 36.52 -11.65
C SER A 34 29.19 35.11 -11.79
N PRO A 35 28.21 34.71 -10.95
CA PRO A 35 27.43 33.50 -11.19
C PRO A 35 26.70 33.60 -12.53
N PRO A 36 26.60 32.52 -13.33
CA PRO A 36 25.78 32.57 -14.54
C PRO A 36 24.33 32.84 -14.13
N GLU A 37 23.79 33.97 -14.60
CA GLU A 37 22.37 34.28 -14.54
C GLU A 37 21.60 33.11 -15.17
N ILE A 38 20.80 32.40 -14.36
CA ILE A 38 19.82 31.46 -14.88
C ILE A 38 18.74 32.31 -15.54
N THR A 39 18.94 32.60 -16.82
CA THR A 39 17.92 33.13 -17.70
C THR A 39 16.87 32.03 -17.84
N PHE A 40 15.75 32.16 -17.13
CA PHE A 40 14.55 31.37 -17.41
C PHE A 40 14.03 31.78 -18.79
N SER A 41 14.59 31.16 -19.82
CA SER A 41 14.09 31.25 -21.18
C SER A 41 12.73 30.55 -21.23
N SER A 42 11.67 31.35 -21.40
CA SER A 42 10.32 30.89 -21.73
C SER A 42 10.33 30.30 -23.15
N GLY A 43 10.90 29.11 -23.30
CA GLY A 43 10.63 28.17 -24.38
C GLY A 43 9.65 27.14 -23.85
N SER A 44 8.50 26.98 -24.50
CA SER A 44 7.55 25.90 -24.19
C SER A 44 8.14 24.57 -24.65
N GLU A 45 9.16 24.08 -23.94
CA GLU A 45 9.61 22.70 -24.04
C GLU A 45 8.71 21.83 -23.14
N PRO A 46 8.32 20.62 -23.59
CA PRO A 46 7.59 19.70 -22.74
C PRO A 46 8.44 19.42 -21.50
N ARG A 47 7.87 19.67 -20.32
CA ARG A 47 8.50 19.36 -19.04
C ARG A 47 8.60 17.84 -18.92
N VAL A 48 9.73 17.27 -19.34
CA VAL A 48 10.01 15.84 -19.20
C VAL A 48 10.31 15.59 -17.73
N GLU A 49 9.45 14.81 -17.08
CA GLU A 49 9.62 14.41 -15.69
C GLU A 49 10.43 13.12 -15.63
N TYR A 50 11.32 13.00 -14.65
CA TYR A 50 12.21 11.85 -14.48
C TYR A 50 11.99 11.21 -13.11
N ILE A 51 12.09 9.88 -13.05
CA ILE A 51 12.14 9.09 -11.84
C ILE A 51 13.61 8.77 -11.54
N HIS A 52 14.10 9.27 -10.41
CA HIS A 52 15.43 8.94 -9.90
C HIS A 52 15.33 7.79 -8.90
N THR A 53 15.95 6.66 -9.24
CA THR A 53 16.02 5.46 -8.39
C THR A 53 17.42 5.34 -7.80
N GLU A 54 17.52 5.56 -6.49
CA GLU A 54 18.74 5.30 -5.72
C GLU A 54 18.66 3.90 -5.12
N TYR A 55 19.62 3.04 -5.48
CA TYR A 55 19.71 1.69 -4.92
C TYR A 55 20.51 1.69 -3.61
N HIS A 56 20.25 0.71 -2.75
CA HIS A 56 21.01 0.51 -1.53
C HIS A 56 22.51 0.30 -1.84
N PRO A 57 23.47 0.83 -1.04
CA PRO A 57 24.90 0.75 -1.35
C PRO A 57 25.43 -0.67 -1.56
N HIS A 58 24.85 -1.66 -0.87
CA HIS A 58 25.25 -3.06 -0.99
C HIS A 58 24.74 -3.76 -2.26
N SER A 59 23.85 -3.13 -3.03
CA SER A 59 23.38 -3.68 -4.32
C SER A 59 24.42 -3.57 -5.44
N ASN A 60 25.47 -2.75 -5.25
CA ASN A 60 26.45 -2.42 -6.29
C ASN A 60 25.84 -1.90 -7.60
N ARG A 61 24.64 -1.32 -7.55
CA ARG A 61 23.95 -0.75 -8.71
C ARG A 61 24.13 0.77 -8.76
N PRO A 62 24.47 1.33 -9.93
CA PRO A 62 24.49 2.77 -10.08
C PRO A 62 23.06 3.33 -9.99
N PRO A 63 22.88 4.57 -9.51
CA PRO A 63 21.59 5.26 -9.57
C PRO A 63 21.02 5.25 -10.99
N ARG A 64 19.72 5.01 -11.11
CA ARG A 64 19.00 4.93 -12.39
C ARG A 64 18.10 6.15 -12.55
N LEU A 65 18.16 6.80 -13.71
CA LEU A 65 17.29 7.91 -14.06
C LEU A 65 16.43 7.52 -15.26
N ASP A 66 15.16 7.28 -15.01
CA ASP A 66 14.19 6.85 -16.00
C ASP A 66 13.21 7.98 -16.31
N LYS A 67 12.72 8.05 -17.54
CA LYS A 67 11.66 9.01 -17.90
C LYS A 67 10.34 8.56 -17.34
N VAL A 68 9.52 9.46 -16.79
CA VAL A 68 8.17 9.11 -16.29
C VAL A 68 7.32 8.49 -17.41
N GLU A 69 7.52 8.90 -18.66
CA GLU A 69 6.83 8.32 -19.82
C GLU A 69 7.15 6.83 -20.03
N GLU A 70 8.31 6.35 -19.57
CA GLU A 70 8.68 4.94 -19.66
C GLU A 70 7.86 4.06 -18.71
N PHE A 71 7.38 4.63 -17.59
CA PHE A 71 6.50 3.96 -16.62
C PHE A 71 5.02 4.07 -16.96
N GLN A 72 4.67 4.76 -18.04
CA GLN A 72 3.30 4.66 -18.56
C GLN A 72 3.04 3.21 -18.97
N PRO A 73 1.79 2.71 -18.86
CA PRO A 73 1.44 1.36 -19.27
C PRO A 73 1.81 1.17 -20.75
N GLN A 74 3.00 0.65 -21.00
CA GLN A 74 3.42 0.31 -22.35
C GLN A 74 2.41 -0.72 -22.82
N THR A 75 1.78 -0.46 -23.96
CA THR A 75 0.88 -1.40 -24.65
C THR A 75 1.74 -2.55 -25.20
N LYS A 76 2.42 -3.29 -24.32
CA LYS A 76 3.07 -4.54 -24.68
C LYS A 76 1.95 -5.48 -25.10
N PRO A 77 2.15 -6.27 -26.19
CA PRO A 77 1.11 -7.11 -26.72
C PRO A 77 0.63 -8.00 -25.59
N SER A 78 -0.67 -7.87 -25.30
CA SER A 78 -1.44 -8.68 -24.37
C SER A 78 -0.84 -10.07 -24.37
N ALA A 79 -0.12 -10.44 -23.29
CA ALA A 79 -0.05 -11.85 -22.95
C ALA A 79 -1.50 -12.31 -23.09
N THR A 80 -1.78 -13.33 -23.90
CA THR A 80 -3.13 -13.83 -24.08
C THR A 80 -3.56 -14.31 -22.69
N LEU A 81 -4.06 -13.37 -21.89
CA LEU A 81 -4.68 -13.63 -20.62
C LEU A 81 -5.77 -14.60 -21.06
N SER A 82 -5.73 -15.82 -20.55
CA SER A 82 -6.99 -16.47 -20.28
C SER A 82 -7.68 -15.46 -19.39
N SER A 83 -8.48 -14.57 -19.99
CA SER A 83 -9.29 -13.61 -19.28
C SER A 83 -9.86 -14.43 -18.15
N ASP A 84 -9.56 -14.02 -16.92
CA ASP A 84 -10.45 -14.37 -15.85
C ASP A 84 -11.77 -13.76 -16.33
N ASP A 85 -12.63 -14.58 -16.98
CA ASP A 85 -13.67 -14.10 -17.90
C ASP A 85 -14.64 -13.15 -17.19
N LYS A 86 -14.56 -13.13 -15.84
CA LYS A 86 -15.31 -12.33 -14.90
C LYS A 86 -14.43 -12.04 -13.67
N PRO A 87 -13.86 -10.84 -13.50
CA PRO A 87 -13.13 -10.47 -12.27
C PRO A 87 -14.01 -10.51 -11.01
N TRP A 88 -15.33 -10.50 -11.19
CA TRP A 88 -16.32 -10.72 -10.14
C TRP A 88 -16.62 -12.21 -9.91
N SER A 89 -15.90 -13.17 -10.50
CA SER A 89 -16.04 -14.58 -10.13
C SER A 89 -15.61 -14.77 -8.66
N PRO A 90 -16.35 -15.53 -7.82
CA PRO A 90 -17.40 -16.50 -8.13
C PRO A 90 -18.83 -15.96 -8.11
N PHE A 91 -19.02 -14.63 -8.08
CA PHE A 91 -20.35 -14.01 -8.12
C PHE A 91 -20.99 -14.20 -9.50
N SER A 92 -22.31 -14.38 -9.53
CA SER A 92 -23.07 -14.60 -10.76
C SER A 92 -23.06 -13.37 -11.68
N SER A 93 -23.01 -12.17 -11.09
CA SER A 93 -22.97 -10.89 -11.79
C SER A 93 -22.05 -9.90 -11.08
N ARG A 94 -21.68 -8.82 -11.79
CA ARG A 94 -20.95 -7.70 -11.20
C ARG A 94 -21.79 -6.97 -10.15
N ASP A 95 -23.09 -6.80 -10.39
CA ASP A 95 -24.01 -6.16 -9.44
C ASP A 95 -24.09 -6.95 -8.12
N ASP A 96 -24.05 -8.29 -8.18
CA ASP A 96 -24.00 -9.13 -6.98
C ASP A 96 -22.72 -8.87 -6.18
N PHE A 97 -21.57 -8.74 -6.85
CA PHE A 97 -20.30 -8.44 -6.19
C PHE A 97 -20.33 -7.07 -5.52
N GLU A 98 -20.72 -6.02 -6.25
CA GLU A 98 -20.78 -4.64 -5.72
C GLU A 98 -21.78 -4.52 -4.56
N LEU A 99 -22.91 -5.23 -4.63
CA LEU A 99 -23.87 -5.30 -3.52
C LEU A 99 -23.27 -5.96 -2.28
N VAL A 100 -22.56 -7.09 -2.43
CA VAL A 100 -21.93 -7.77 -1.29
C VAL A 100 -20.82 -6.94 -0.68
N GLU A 101 -19.97 -6.32 -1.51
CA GLU A 101 -18.93 -5.39 -1.06
C GLU A 101 -19.54 -4.28 -0.20
N TRP A 102 -20.56 -3.59 -0.71
CA TRP A 102 -21.24 -2.53 0.03
C TRP A 102 -21.89 -3.01 1.33
N ILE A 103 -22.54 -4.18 1.33
CA ILE A 103 -23.15 -4.77 2.55
C ILE A 103 -22.08 -5.05 3.61
N LEU A 104 -20.92 -5.59 3.21
CA LEU A 104 -19.84 -5.93 4.14
C LEU A 104 -19.14 -4.69 4.68
N GLU A 105 -18.90 -3.69 3.84
CA GLU A 105 -18.30 -2.41 4.24
C GLU A 105 -19.20 -1.60 5.18
N SER A 106 -20.52 -1.67 4.97
CA SER A 106 -21.48 -0.95 5.80
C SER A 106 -21.69 -1.56 7.19
N GLY A 107 -21.14 -2.77 7.46
CA GLY A 107 -21.20 -3.39 8.78
C GLY A 107 -22.62 -3.70 9.25
N ILE A 108 -23.55 -3.92 8.33
CA ILE A 108 -24.96 -4.19 8.63
C ILE A 108 -25.06 -5.54 9.38
N ASN A 109 -25.96 -5.61 10.38
CA ASN A 109 -26.17 -6.87 11.11
C ASN A 109 -26.90 -7.92 10.25
N GLN A 110 -26.80 -9.18 10.64
CA GLN A 110 -27.43 -10.30 9.92
C GLN A 110 -28.94 -10.12 9.69
N GLY A 111 -29.68 -9.66 10.70
CA GLY A 111 -31.14 -9.54 10.60
C GLY A 111 -31.56 -8.45 9.60
N ASP A 112 -30.83 -7.34 9.58
CA ASP A 112 -31.04 -6.24 8.66
C ASP A 112 -30.64 -6.62 7.22
N ILE A 113 -29.59 -7.43 7.04
CA ILE A 113 -29.25 -8.00 5.73
C ILE A 113 -30.38 -8.89 5.21
N ASP A 114 -30.91 -9.79 6.02
CA ASP A 114 -32.02 -10.66 5.63
C ASP A 114 -33.30 -9.85 5.31
N ALA A 115 -33.57 -8.79 6.09
CA ALA A 115 -34.68 -7.87 5.84
C ALA A 115 -34.50 -7.09 4.53
N LEU A 116 -33.30 -6.57 4.27
CA LEU A 116 -32.94 -5.85 3.04
C LEU A 116 -33.17 -6.73 1.81
N LEU A 117 -32.62 -7.95 1.81
CA LEU A 117 -32.75 -8.90 0.70
C LEU A 117 -34.22 -9.30 0.47
N THR A 118 -34.97 -9.47 1.55
CA THR A 118 -36.42 -9.73 1.47
C THR A 118 -37.17 -8.55 0.84
N MET A 119 -36.81 -7.31 1.20
CA MET A 119 -37.42 -6.10 0.65
C MET A 119 -37.10 -5.91 -0.84
N MET A 120 -35.85 -6.16 -1.26
CA MET A 120 -35.44 -6.11 -2.66
C MET A 120 -36.23 -7.10 -3.51
N THR A 121 -36.38 -8.33 -3.01
CA THR A 121 -37.16 -9.38 -3.67
C THR A 121 -38.65 -9.02 -3.79
N LYS A 122 -39.25 -8.46 -2.73
CA LYS A 122 -40.67 -8.07 -2.72
C LYS A 122 -41.00 -6.91 -3.66
N ARG A 123 -40.07 -5.97 -3.84
CA ARG A 123 -40.29 -4.79 -4.71
C ARG A 123 -40.08 -5.09 -6.20
N GLY A 124 -39.73 -6.32 -6.56
CA GLY A 124 -39.62 -6.75 -7.97
C GLY A 124 -38.40 -6.18 -8.70
N GLY A 125 -37.34 -5.81 -7.98
CA GLY A 125 -36.06 -5.43 -8.58
C GLY A 125 -35.26 -6.64 -9.07
N GLN A 126 -34.03 -6.39 -9.57
CA GLN A 126 -33.07 -7.45 -9.84
C GLN A 126 -32.77 -8.20 -8.54
N VAL A 127 -33.10 -9.49 -8.52
CA VAL A 127 -32.91 -10.33 -7.34
C VAL A 127 -31.45 -10.77 -7.32
N PRO A 128 -30.69 -10.50 -6.24
CA PRO A 128 -29.32 -10.95 -6.15
C PRO A 128 -29.23 -12.47 -6.10
N SER A 129 -28.07 -13.01 -6.46
CA SER A 129 -27.86 -14.46 -6.50
C SER A 129 -27.93 -15.16 -5.13
N PHE A 130 -27.92 -14.41 -4.03
CA PHE A 130 -28.02 -14.87 -2.65
C PHE A 130 -29.29 -14.32 -1.98
N ARG A 131 -29.99 -15.16 -1.22
CA ARG A 131 -31.32 -14.83 -0.66
C ARG A 131 -31.31 -14.42 0.81
N ASN A 132 -30.20 -14.68 1.49
CA ASN A 132 -30.04 -14.43 2.91
C ASN A 132 -28.56 -14.18 3.23
N HIS A 133 -28.31 -13.65 4.42
CA HIS A 133 -26.97 -13.40 4.95
C HIS A 133 -26.07 -14.64 4.90
N ARG A 134 -26.62 -15.83 5.19
CA ARG A 134 -25.83 -17.08 5.17
C ARG A 134 -25.30 -17.39 3.77
N GLU A 135 -26.13 -17.25 2.74
CA GLU A 135 -25.73 -17.44 1.34
C GLU A 135 -24.73 -16.38 0.87
N LEU A 136 -24.93 -15.12 1.28
CA LEU A 136 -24.00 -14.02 1.04
C LEU A 136 -22.61 -14.35 1.60
N ILE A 137 -22.53 -14.70 2.89
CA ILE A 137 -21.26 -15.03 3.55
C ILE A 137 -20.63 -16.29 2.93
N ALA A 138 -21.43 -17.28 2.54
CA ALA A 138 -20.92 -18.46 1.86
C ALA A 138 -20.29 -18.11 0.50
N MET A 139 -20.89 -17.19 -0.26
CA MET A 139 -20.37 -16.70 -1.53
C MET A 139 -19.10 -15.88 -1.34
N TRP A 140 -19.10 -14.96 -0.38
CA TRP A 140 -17.92 -14.19 0.00
C TRP A 140 -16.75 -15.08 0.42
N LYS A 141 -17.02 -16.10 1.25
CA LYS A 141 -16.01 -17.09 1.63
C LYS A 141 -15.46 -17.83 0.41
N LYS A 142 -16.29 -18.27 -0.53
CA LYS A 142 -15.82 -18.89 -1.78
C LYS A 142 -14.87 -17.96 -2.54
N ALA A 143 -15.20 -16.68 -2.64
CA ALA A 143 -14.32 -15.68 -3.27
C ALA A 143 -13.00 -15.55 -2.51
N ALA A 144 -13.05 -15.50 -1.18
CA ALA A 144 -11.86 -15.40 -0.35
C ALA A 144 -10.92 -16.62 -0.49
N HIS A 145 -11.44 -17.81 -0.81
CA HIS A 145 -10.63 -19.02 -1.03
C HIS A 145 -9.88 -19.02 -2.38
N LEU A 146 -10.15 -18.05 -3.27
CA LEU A 146 -9.35 -17.85 -4.50
C LEU A 146 -7.97 -17.24 -4.19
N ARG A 147 -7.74 -16.82 -2.94
CA ARG A 147 -6.48 -16.26 -2.44
C ARG A 147 -6.15 -16.91 -1.09
N THR A 148 -4.89 -16.83 -0.67
CA THR A 148 -4.42 -17.31 0.63
C THR A 148 -5.28 -16.72 1.74
N THR A 149 -5.92 -17.54 2.57
CA THR A 149 -6.87 -17.06 3.60
C THR A 149 -6.16 -16.42 4.79
N PHE A 150 -6.85 -15.52 5.50
CA PHE A 150 -6.43 -15.08 6.84
C PHE A 150 -6.72 -16.18 7.87
N GLU A 151 -5.75 -16.42 8.74
CA GLU A 151 -5.86 -17.25 9.93
C GLU A 151 -5.87 -16.36 11.17
N SER A 152 -6.57 -16.78 12.21
CA SER A 152 -6.52 -16.12 13.51
C SER A 152 -5.80 -17.01 14.51
N THR A 153 -4.92 -16.41 15.31
CA THR A 153 -4.26 -17.08 16.41
C THR A 153 -4.42 -16.23 17.66
N THR A 154 -4.94 -16.84 18.72
CA THR A 154 -5.07 -16.20 20.02
C THR A 154 -3.94 -16.69 20.90
N PHE A 155 -3.18 -15.75 21.47
CA PHE A 155 -2.15 -16.05 22.44
C PHE A 155 -2.36 -15.23 23.71
N THR A 156 -1.94 -15.81 24.84
CA THR A 156 -2.11 -15.24 26.16
C THR A 156 -0.77 -14.69 26.65
N VAL A 157 -0.76 -13.44 27.10
CA VAL A 157 0.42 -12.78 27.67
C VAL A 157 0.12 -12.39 29.13
N PRO A 158 0.87 -12.94 30.11
CA PRO A 158 0.73 -12.53 31.50
C PRO A 158 1.36 -11.15 31.71
N LEU A 159 0.57 -10.18 32.15
CA LEU A 159 1.01 -8.84 32.50
C LEU A 159 0.51 -8.46 33.90
N LYS A 160 1.44 -8.14 34.82
CA LYS A 160 1.14 -7.76 36.22
C LYS A 160 0.29 -8.79 36.99
N GLY A 161 0.39 -10.07 36.65
CA GLY A 161 -0.35 -11.15 37.31
C GLY A 161 -1.75 -11.38 36.76
N GLU A 162 -2.13 -10.70 35.68
CA GLU A 162 -3.35 -10.96 34.91
C GLU A 162 -2.97 -11.48 33.52
N ASP A 163 -3.75 -12.42 33.01
CA ASP A 163 -3.58 -12.99 31.68
C ASP A 163 -4.40 -12.20 30.67
N TYR A 164 -3.72 -11.67 29.65
CA TYR A 164 -4.34 -10.91 28.57
C TYR A 164 -4.33 -11.73 27.29
N GLU A 165 -5.51 -11.93 26.70
CA GLU A 165 -5.65 -12.62 25.42
C GLU A 165 -5.60 -11.62 24.26
N PHE A 166 -4.75 -11.91 23.28
CA PHE A 166 -4.63 -11.14 22.06
C PHE A 166 -4.92 -12.04 20.87
N THR A 167 -5.93 -11.68 20.08
CA THR A 167 -6.24 -12.35 18.82
C THR A 167 -5.60 -11.58 17.67
N VAL A 168 -4.67 -12.22 16.98
CA VAL A 168 -3.99 -11.65 15.82
C VAL A 168 -4.43 -12.41 14.57
N TYR A 169 -4.75 -11.65 13.52
CA TYR A 169 -5.04 -12.19 12.20
C TYR A 169 -3.78 -12.10 11.34
N HIS A 170 -3.39 -13.20 10.72
CA HIS A 170 -2.18 -13.31 9.89
C HIS A 170 -2.45 -14.18 8.65
N ARG A 171 -1.53 -14.18 7.68
CA ARG A 171 -1.53 -15.09 6.53
C ARG A 171 -0.16 -15.75 6.44
N ASP A 172 -0.11 -16.97 5.92
CA ASP A 172 1.17 -17.58 5.58
C ASP A 172 1.84 -16.76 4.47
N LEU A 173 2.98 -16.14 4.81
CA LEU A 173 3.68 -15.23 3.91
C LEU A 173 4.18 -15.94 2.65
N TRP A 174 4.54 -17.22 2.76
CA TRP A 174 5.06 -17.99 1.64
C TRP A 174 3.96 -18.34 0.65
N ALA A 175 2.84 -18.89 1.11
CA ALA A 175 1.65 -19.16 0.31
C ALA A 175 1.11 -17.89 -0.34
N TRP A 176 1.01 -16.81 0.43
CA TRP A 176 0.58 -15.51 -0.10
C TRP A 176 1.54 -14.99 -1.19
N THR A 177 2.85 -15.13 -0.98
CA THR A 177 3.84 -14.76 -1.99
C THR A 177 3.63 -15.60 -3.24
N LEU A 178 3.52 -16.93 -3.12
CA LEU A 178 3.27 -17.83 -4.25
C LEU A 178 2.01 -17.46 -5.04
N ASP A 179 0.92 -17.07 -4.38
CA ASP A 179 -0.30 -16.59 -5.06
C ASP A 179 -0.04 -15.38 -5.95
N ILE A 180 0.80 -14.43 -5.50
CA ILE A 180 1.20 -13.25 -6.28
C ILE A 180 2.10 -13.67 -7.45
N LEU A 181 3.05 -14.57 -7.22
CA LEU A 181 3.99 -15.03 -8.25
C LEU A 181 3.32 -15.85 -9.34
N GLN A 182 2.26 -16.57 -9.00
CA GLN A 182 1.48 -17.40 -9.93
C GLN A 182 0.42 -16.60 -10.69
N ASP A 183 0.15 -15.36 -10.28
CA ASP A 183 -0.83 -14.51 -10.94
C ASP A 183 -0.33 -14.09 -12.33
N PRO A 184 -0.96 -14.53 -13.43
CA PRO A 184 -0.50 -14.22 -14.78
C PRO A 184 -0.55 -12.73 -15.11
N LEU A 185 -1.35 -11.93 -14.39
CA LEU A 185 -1.42 -10.49 -14.55
C LEU A 185 -0.22 -9.79 -13.91
N LEU A 186 0.27 -10.31 -12.79
CA LEU A 186 1.34 -9.69 -12.01
C LEU A 186 2.70 -10.24 -12.38
N ALA A 187 2.81 -11.54 -12.66
CA ALA A 187 4.06 -12.25 -12.94
C ALA A 187 4.98 -11.54 -13.96
N PRO A 188 4.49 -10.94 -15.08
CA PRO A 188 5.35 -10.24 -16.03
C PRO A 188 6.00 -8.96 -15.51
N TYR A 189 5.48 -8.40 -14.42
CA TYR A 189 5.92 -7.12 -13.84
C TYR A 189 6.76 -7.31 -12.57
N ILE A 190 6.90 -8.55 -12.08
CA ILE A 190 7.69 -8.86 -10.89
C ILE A 190 9.17 -8.90 -11.28
N ASN A 191 9.95 -7.96 -10.73
CA ASN A 191 11.39 -7.92 -10.88
C ASN A 191 12.05 -8.66 -9.72
N TRP A 192 12.79 -9.73 -10.03
CA TRP A 192 13.58 -10.46 -9.06
C TRP A 192 14.99 -9.86 -8.98
N ASP A 193 15.29 -9.27 -7.83
CA ASP A 193 16.65 -8.86 -7.51
C ASP A 193 17.34 -9.97 -6.72
N ALA A 194 18.06 -10.84 -7.42
CA ALA A 194 18.74 -12.00 -6.84
C ALA A 194 20.27 -11.94 -6.97
N GLN A 195 20.84 -10.75 -7.22
CA GLN A 195 22.23 -10.58 -7.65
C GLN A 195 23.12 -9.95 -6.60
#